data_AF-A0A5J4ZER5-F1
#
_entry.id   AF-A0A5J4ZER5-F1
#
_cell.length_a   1.000
_cell.length_b   1.000
_cell.length_c   1.000
_cell.angle_alpha   90.00
_cell.angle_beta   90.00
_cell.angle_gamma   90.00
#
_symmetry.space_group_name_H-M   'P 1'
#
loop_
_entity.id
_entity.type
_entity.pdbx_description
1 polymer ?
#
loop_
_entity_poly.entity_id
_entity_poly.type
_entity_poly.pdbx_seq_one_letter_code
_entity_poly.pdbx_strand_id
1 'polypeptide(L)'
;MGVSVASLLYLPPGKRAVDGTNICFSIPNTARKQSLRCLTTVATHSTREIGTELENRKHHLLRAIQDTQRGLVTTAHQRSSIEEALVSVEGFDAGEPIDLRKLDGTWRLRYTSAPDVLILLEAAAKLPFFQVGQIFQKFECQDQYVGGFVRNVVRWSIPSLLE
;
A
#
# COMPACT_ATOMS: atom_id res chain seq x y z
N MET A 1 3.16 -6.33 -11.81
CA MET A 1 2.77 -4.91 -11.63
C MET A 1 2.52 -4.71 -10.15
N GLY A 2 3.46 -4.10 -9.43
CA GLY A 2 3.28 -3.81 -8.01
C GLY A 2 2.16 -2.78 -7.83
N VAL A 3 1.34 -2.94 -6.81
CA VAL A 3 0.48 -1.87 -6.29
C VAL A 3 1.07 -1.51 -4.94
N SER A 4 1.63 -0.31 -4.85
CA SER A 4 2.03 0.26 -3.56
C SER A 4 0.98 1.27 -3.13
N VAL A 5 0.55 1.15 -1.89
CA VAL A 5 -0.37 2.07 -1.23
C VAL A 5 0.46 2.82 -0.19
N ALA A 6 0.69 4.11 -0.42
CA ALA A 6 1.24 4.98 0.60
C ALA A 6 0.08 5.74 1.26
N SER A 7 -0.38 5.25 2.40
CA SER A 7 -1.29 5.99 3.28
C SER A 7 -0.45 6.94 4.13
N LEU A 8 -0.49 8.24 3.84
CA LEU A 8 0.20 9.28 4.61
C LEU A 8 -0.58 9.55 5.90
N LEU A 9 -0.46 8.64 6.87
CA LEU A 9 -0.81 8.92 8.25
C LEU A 9 0.43 9.40 9.00
N TYR A 10 0.28 10.61 9.54
CA TYR A 10 1.23 11.39 10.32
C TYR A 10 1.80 10.58 11.51
N LEU A 11 3.12 10.35 11.56
CA LEU A 11 3.79 9.70 12.71
C LEU A 11 4.31 10.77 13.70
N PRO A 12 3.93 10.74 14.99
CA PRO A 12 4.58 11.54 16.03
C PRO A 12 5.90 10.91 16.53
N PRO A 13 6.84 11.68 17.14
CA PRO A 13 8.19 11.20 17.46
C PRO A 13 8.38 10.72 18.93
N GLY A 14 9.13 9.61 19.09
CA GLY A 14 9.90 9.22 20.30
C GLY A 14 9.21 8.23 21.27
N LYS A 15 9.88 7.35 22.05
CA LYS A 15 11.30 7.19 22.44
C LYS A 15 11.62 5.74 22.94
N ARG A 16 12.89 5.35 22.74
CA ARG A 16 13.80 4.33 23.35
C ARG A 16 13.36 3.36 24.51
N ALA A 17 13.66 2.06 24.29
CA ALA A 17 14.61 1.13 24.97
C ALA A 17 14.48 0.59 26.44
N VAL A 18 15.01 -0.65 26.62
CA VAL A 18 15.48 -1.40 27.83
C VAL A 18 14.36 -2.20 28.55
N ASP A 19 14.45 -3.44 29.07
CA ASP A 19 15.46 -4.44 29.54
C ASP A 19 14.73 -5.83 29.46
N GLY A 20 15.30 -7.03 29.28
CA GLY A 20 16.38 -7.66 30.03
C GLY A 20 15.85 -8.66 31.09
N THR A 21 15.61 -9.93 30.76
CA THR A 21 15.66 -11.03 31.76
C THR A 21 15.93 -12.39 31.09
N ASN A 22 17.13 -12.93 31.33
CA ASN A 22 17.50 -14.32 31.05
C ASN A 22 17.08 -15.22 32.21
N ILE A 23 16.46 -16.36 31.94
CA ILE A 23 16.37 -17.47 32.90
C ILE A 23 16.85 -18.75 32.20
N CYS A 24 17.97 -19.27 32.68
CA CYS A 24 18.57 -20.53 32.29
C CYS A 24 18.08 -21.64 33.23
N PHE A 25 17.61 -22.75 32.69
CA PHE A 25 17.46 -24.01 33.43
C PHE A 25 18.15 -25.12 32.64
N SER A 26 19.12 -25.78 33.27
CA SER A 26 19.83 -26.95 32.75
C SER A 26 19.44 -28.18 33.57
N ILE A 27 18.88 -29.23 32.96
CA ILE A 27 18.92 -30.61 33.49
C ILE A 27 18.90 -31.62 32.31
N PRO A 28 19.23 -32.92 32.50
CA PRO A 28 20.36 -33.59 31.86
C PRO A 28 19.96 -34.50 30.70
N ASN A 29 21.00 -34.94 29.99
CA ASN A 29 20.96 -35.75 28.78
C ASN A 29 20.59 -37.22 29.06
N THR A 30 19.62 -37.77 28.33
CA THR A 30 19.48 -39.23 28.14
C THR A 30 19.24 -39.51 26.66
N ALA A 31 20.23 -40.18 26.05
CA ALA A 31 20.25 -40.53 24.64
C ALA A 31 19.20 -41.62 24.32
N ARG A 32 18.33 -41.34 23.34
CA ARG A 32 17.52 -42.34 22.65
C ARG A 32 17.60 -42.09 21.15
N LYS A 33 18.35 -42.95 20.44
CA LYS A 33 18.39 -42.97 18.97
C LYS A 33 17.00 -43.36 18.44
N GLN A 34 16.31 -42.41 17.82
CA GLN A 34 15.13 -42.68 17.01
C GLN A 34 15.34 -42.12 15.60
N SER A 35 15.06 -43.00 14.65
CA SER A 35 15.23 -42.86 13.21
C SER A 35 14.64 -41.53 12.68
N LEU A 36 15.50 -40.72 12.07
CA LEU A 36 15.09 -39.55 11.29
C LEU A 36 14.40 -40.04 10.01
N ARG A 37 13.07 -40.12 10.04
CA ARG A 37 12.26 -39.97 8.82
C ARG A 37 11.88 -38.51 8.68
N CYS A 38 12.74 -37.77 7.99
CA CYS A 38 12.45 -36.41 7.56
C CYS A 38 11.57 -36.49 6.30
N LEU A 39 10.29 -36.16 6.44
CA LEU A 39 9.40 -35.85 5.32
C LEU A 39 9.13 -34.34 5.36
N THR A 40 10.06 -33.56 4.83
CA THR A 40 9.89 -32.11 4.63
C THR A 40 9.27 -31.84 3.26
N THR A 41 7.94 -31.77 3.23
CA THR A 41 7.20 -31.13 2.11
C THR A 41 5.94 -30.43 2.65
N VAL A 42 6.10 -29.36 3.44
CA VAL A 42 4.93 -28.57 3.93
C VAL A 42 5.13 -27.04 3.78
N ALA A 43 6.37 -26.55 3.61
CA ALA A 43 6.64 -25.11 3.60
C ALA A 43 6.17 -24.36 2.31
N THR A 44 5.87 -25.06 1.23
CA THR A 44 5.46 -24.43 -0.04
C THR A 44 3.98 -24.12 -0.14
N HIS A 45 3.12 -24.75 0.67
CA HIS A 45 1.67 -24.52 0.62
C HIS A 45 1.29 -23.21 1.30
N SER A 46 1.81 -22.97 2.51
CA SER A 46 1.49 -21.78 3.31
C SER A 46 1.90 -20.46 2.65
N THR A 47 3.07 -20.41 2.01
CA THR A 47 3.54 -19.19 1.32
C THR A 47 2.70 -18.91 0.07
N ARG A 48 2.27 -19.96 -0.64
CA ARG A 48 1.37 -19.82 -1.80
C ARG A 48 -0.01 -19.35 -1.37
N GLU A 49 -0.55 -19.88 -0.28
CA GLU A 49 -1.85 -19.50 0.28
C GLU A 49 -1.87 -18.03 0.75
N ILE A 50 -0.83 -17.59 1.47
CA ILE A 50 -0.67 -16.18 1.87
C ILE A 50 -0.59 -15.27 0.64
N GLY A 51 0.19 -15.66 -0.37
CA GLY A 51 0.28 -14.91 -1.63
C GLY A 51 -1.07 -14.79 -2.34
N THR A 52 -1.85 -15.88 -2.40
CA THR A 52 -3.20 -15.83 -3.00
C THR A 52 -4.16 -14.96 -2.20
N GLU A 53 -4.10 -15.00 -0.88
CA GLU A 53 -4.97 -14.16 -0.04
C GLU A 53 -4.61 -12.68 -0.16
N LEU A 54 -3.31 -12.34 -0.19
CA LEU A 54 -2.86 -10.97 -0.45
C LEU A 54 -3.39 -10.45 -1.79
N GLU A 55 -3.30 -11.28 -2.84
CA GLU A 55 -3.87 -10.92 -4.13
C GLU A 55 -5.39 -10.74 -4.04
N ASN A 56 -6.12 -11.60 -3.33
CA ASN A 56 -7.56 -11.42 -3.12
C ASN A 56 -7.88 -10.08 -2.43
N ARG A 57 -7.13 -9.68 -1.40
CA ARG A 57 -7.32 -8.38 -0.73
C ARG A 57 -7.03 -7.20 -1.65
N LYS A 58 -5.97 -7.27 -2.45
CA LYS A 58 -5.70 -6.24 -3.49
C LYS A 58 -6.85 -6.15 -4.49
N HIS A 59 -7.39 -7.28 -4.95
CA HIS A 59 -8.54 -7.29 -5.85
C HIS A 59 -9.80 -6.71 -5.19
N HIS A 60 -10.03 -7.02 -3.91
CA HIS A 60 -11.13 -6.46 -3.14
C HIS A 60 -11.04 -4.93 -3.04
N LEU A 61 -9.86 -4.39 -2.71
CA LEU A 61 -9.60 -2.96 -2.72
C LEU A 61 -9.85 -2.33 -4.09
N LEU A 62 -9.35 -2.95 -5.17
CA LEU A 62 -9.55 -2.45 -6.54
C LEU A 62 -11.03 -2.43 -6.94
N ARG A 63 -11.84 -3.36 -6.44
CA ARG A 63 -13.30 -3.36 -6.63
C ARG A 63 -13.95 -2.23 -5.85
N ALA A 64 -13.58 -2.04 -4.57
CA ALA A 64 -14.15 -1.01 -3.72
C ALA A 64 -13.98 0.42 -4.30
N ILE A 65 -12.88 0.67 -5.02
CA ILE A 65 -12.59 1.98 -5.60
C ILE A 65 -13.20 2.22 -6.99
N GLN A 66 -13.71 1.19 -7.68
CA GLN A 66 -14.03 1.24 -9.11
C GLN A 66 -15.05 2.33 -9.46
N ASP A 67 -16.10 2.48 -8.64
CA ASP A 67 -17.23 3.36 -8.92
C ASP A 67 -17.19 4.67 -8.10
N THR A 68 -15.98 5.12 -7.77
CA THR A 68 -15.77 6.35 -6.96
C THR A 68 -15.37 7.57 -7.76
N GLN A 69 -15.18 7.42 -9.08
CA GLN A 69 -14.56 8.44 -9.94
C GLN A 69 -13.29 9.03 -9.33
N ARG A 70 -12.36 8.14 -8.91
CA ARG A 70 -11.08 8.50 -8.25
C ARG A 70 -11.25 9.24 -6.93
N GLY A 71 -12.40 9.14 -6.26
CA GLY A 71 -12.66 9.85 -5.02
C GLY A 71 -13.77 10.90 -5.14
N LEU A 72 -14.00 11.45 -6.34
CA LEU A 72 -14.87 12.61 -6.55
C LEU A 72 -16.31 12.39 -6.07
N VAL A 73 -16.87 11.19 -6.27
CA VAL A 73 -18.26 10.87 -5.92
C VAL A 73 -18.36 9.87 -4.76
N THR A 74 -17.30 9.77 -3.94
CA THR A 74 -17.25 8.77 -2.86
C THR A 74 -18.18 9.15 -1.72
N THR A 75 -19.10 8.25 -1.38
CA THR A 75 -19.94 8.39 -0.18
C THR A 75 -19.18 8.06 1.10
N ALA A 76 -19.69 8.48 2.26
CA ALA A 76 -19.08 8.15 3.56
C ALA A 76 -19.00 6.63 3.78
N HIS A 77 -20.02 5.86 3.36
CA HIS A 77 -20.01 4.41 3.47
C HIS A 77 -18.94 3.78 2.58
N GLN A 78 -18.85 4.18 1.30
CA GLN A 78 -17.82 3.70 0.40
C GLN A 78 -16.42 4.06 0.90
N ARG A 79 -16.24 5.27 1.44
CA ARG A 79 -14.97 5.69 2.03
C ARG A 79 -14.58 4.77 3.18
N SER A 80 -15.50 4.46 4.08
CA SER A 80 -15.28 3.51 5.17
C SER A 80 -14.87 2.13 4.65
N SER A 81 -15.56 1.60 3.64
CA SER A 81 -15.23 0.29 3.05
C SER A 81 -13.87 0.29 2.35
N ILE A 82 -13.48 1.40 1.72
CA ILE A 82 -12.16 1.55 1.09
C ILE A 82 -11.07 1.59 2.15
N GLU A 83 -11.25 2.37 3.22
CA GLU A 83 -10.30 2.45 4.34
C GLU A 83 -10.10 1.09 5.01
N GLU A 84 -11.17 0.32 5.22
CA GLU A 84 -11.09 -1.06 5.71
C GLU A 84 -10.33 -1.99 4.75
N ALA A 85 -10.62 -1.91 3.44
CA ALA A 85 -9.93 -2.70 2.43
C ALA A 85 -8.43 -2.34 2.33
N LEU A 86 -8.07 -1.06 2.51
CA LEU A 86 -6.68 -0.60 2.57
C LEU A 86 -5.94 -1.20 3.76
N VAL A 87 -6.51 -1.08 4.96
CA VAL A 87 -5.95 -1.67 6.19
C VAL A 87 -5.79 -3.19 6.05
N SER A 88 -6.74 -3.86 5.40
CA SER A 88 -6.65 -5.29 5.15
C SER A 88 -5.48 -5.68 4.23
N VAL A 89 -5.06 -4.83 3.30
CA VAL A 89 -3.87 -5.07 2.45
C VAL A 89 -2.60 -4.75 3.23
N GLU A 90 -2.57 -3.62 3.95
CA GLU A 90 -1.44 -3.18 4.78
C GLU A 90 -1.08 -4.21 5.87
N GLY A 91 -2.07 -4.98 6.35
CA GLY A 91 -1.87 -6.04 7.33
C GLY A 91 -0.87 -7.14 6.94
N PHE A 92 -0.60 -7.35 5.65
CA PHE A 92 0.32 -8.40 5.19
C PHE A 92 1.81 -8.06 5.38
N ASP A 93 2.14 -6.77 5.37
CA ASP A 93 3.49 -6.25 5.60
C ASP A 93 3.53 -5.39 6.89
N ALA A 94 2.56 -5.57 7.79
CA ALA A 94 2.44 -4.77 9.01
C ALA A 94 3.64 -4.97 9.93
N GLY A 95 4.29 -3.86 10.30
CA GLY A 95 5.49 -3.86 11.16
C GLY A 95 6.80 -4.00 10.40
N GLU A 96 6.76 -4.34 9.10
CA GLU A 96 7.94 -4.32 8.25
C GLU A 96 8.22 -2.89 7.76
N PRO A 97 9.48 -2.42 7.80
CA PRO A 97 9.81 -1.10 7.30
C PRO A 97 9.59 -1.02 5.79
N ILE A 98 9.00 0.10 5.34
CA ILE A 98 8.78 0.35 3.92
C ILE A 98 10.12 0.50 3.21
N ASP A 99 10.38 -0.35 2.22
CA ASP A 99 11.52 -0.21 1.32
C ASP A 99 11.26 0.89 0.29
N LEU A 100 11.75 2.09 0.59
CA LEU A 100 11.59 3.29 -0.25
C LEU A 100 12.12 3.09 -1.67
N ARG A 101 13.11 2.22 -1.89
CA ARG A 101 13.68 1.97 -3.22
C ARG A 101 12.69 1.25 -4.13
N LYS A 102 11.85 0.38 -3.57
CA LYS A 102 10.76 -0.27 -4.31
C LYS A 102 9.66 0.72 -4.69
N LEU A 103 9.58 1.85 -3.99
CA LEU A 103 8.62 2.91 -4.30
C LEU A 103 9.15 3.89 -5.35
N ASP A 104 10.46 3.96 -5.59
CA ASP A 104 11.01 4.88 -6.59
C ASP A 104 10.41 4.62 -7.97
N GLY A 105 9.80 5.65 -8.56
CA GLY A 105 9.12 5.53 -9.84
C GLY A 105 7.85 6.36 -9.96
N THR A 106 7.15 6.12 -11.05
CA THR A 106 5.91 6.84 -11.40
C THR A 106 4.72 5.89 -11.27
N TRP A 107 3.85 6.18 -10.32
CA TRP A 107 2.72 5.34 -9.95
C TRP A 107 1.42 5.97 -10.43
N ARG A 108 0.53 5.17 -10.99
CA ARG A 108 -0.79 5.67 -11.36
C ARG A 108 -1.63 5.82 -10.10
N LEU A 109 -2.05 7.04 -9.77
CA LEU A 109 -3.02 7.27 -8.72
C LEU A 109 -4.33 6.55 -9.12
N ARG A 110 -4.99 5.84 -8.22
CA ARG A 110 -6.28 5.15 -8.53
C ARG A 110 -7.45 5.73 -7.75
N TYR A 111 -7.18 6.11 -6.52
CA TYR A 111 -8.13 6.71 -5.59
C TYR A 111 -7.40 7.77 -4.78
N THR A 112 -8.08 8.87 -4.43
CA THR A 112 -7.58 9.87 -3.50
C THR A 112 -8.74 10.52 -2.76
N SER A 113 -8.52 10.88 -1.50
CA SER A 113 -9.40 11.74 -0.72
C SER A 113 -8.83 13.15 -0.51
N ALA A 114 -7.70 13.45 -1.18
CA ALA A 114 -6.98 14.71 -1.05
C ALA A 114 -7.76 15.88 -1.70
N PRO A 115 -8.19 16.89 -0.92
CA PRO A 115 -9.08 17.95 -1.42
C PRO A 115 -8.51 18.74 -2.60
N ASP A 116 -7.20 18.99 -2.60
CA ASP A 116 -6.46 19.69 -3.65
C ASP A 116 -6.57 18.99 -5.02
N VAL A 117 -6.57 17.66 -5.05
CA VAL A 117 -6.78 16.87 -6.27
C VAL A 117 -8.26 16.78 -6.63
N LEU A 118 -9.15 16.62 -5.63
CA LEU A 118 -10.59 16.51 -5.87
C LEU A 118 -11.16 17.76 -6.54
N ILE A 119 -10.69 18.96 -6.17
CA ILE A 119 -11.10 20.21 -6.82
C ILE A 119 -10.77 20.22 -8.31
N LEU A 120 -9.62 19.65 -8.72
CA LEU A 120 -9.25 19.55 -10.13
C LEU A 120 -10.17 18.58 -10.89
N LEU A 121 -10.55 17.47 -10.26
CA LEU A 121 -11.49 16.51 -10.84
C LEU A 121 -12.89 17.12 -10.97
N GLU A 122 -13.33 17.86 -9.95
CA GLU A 122 -14.60 18.58 -9.97
C GLU A 122 -14.63 19.64 -11.06
N ALA A 123 -13.54 20.42 -11.20
CA ALA A 123 -13.41 21.40 -12.26
C ALA A 123 -13.50 20.73 -13.65
N ALA A 124 -12.89 19.56 -13.83
CA ALA A 124 -12.97 18.80 -15.09
C ALA A 124 -14.37 18.22 -15.37
N ALA A 125 -15.14 17.93 -14.32
CA ALA A 125 -16.52 17.50 -14.47
C ALA A 125 -17.47 18.65 -14.83
N LYS A 126 -17.12 19.89 -14.44
CA LYS A 126 -17.97 21.08 -14.62
C LYS A 126 -17.62 21.92 -15.84
N LEU A 127 -16.35 21.98 -16.23
CA LEU A 127 -15.87 22.82 -17.32
C LEU A 127 -15.80 22.01 -18.62
N PRO A 128 -16.55 22.39 -19.67
CA PRO A 128 -16.66 21.60 -20.90
C PRO A 128 -15.35 21.54 -21.72
N PHE A 129 -14.40 22.42 -21.42
CA PHE A 129 -13.11 22.53 -22.09
C PHE A 129 -11.94 22.03 -21.24
N PHE A 130 -12.17 21.51 -20.02
CA PHE A 130 -11.09 21.05 -19.15
C PHE A 130 -11.19 19.54 -18.95
N GLN A 131 -10.20 18.80 -19.45
CA GLN A 131 -10.15 17.35 -19.32
C GLN A 131 -8.97 16.96 -18.44
N VAL A 132 -9.24 16.23 -17.36
CA VAL A 132 -8.19 15.60 -16.54
C VAL A 132 -7.95 14.19 -17.04
N GLY A 133 -6.71 13.93 -17.45
CA GLY A 133 -6.27 12.61 -17.89
C GLY A 133 -5.86 11.71 -16.74
N GLN A 134 -4.88 10.84 -16.99
CA GLN A 134 -4.30 10.01 -15.94
C GLN A 134 -3.50 10.88 -14.96
N ILE A 135 -3.77 10.70 -13.66
CA ILE A 135 -2.98 11.30 -12.58
C ILE A 135 -1.95 10.28 -12.12
N PHE A 136 -0.71 10.75 -12.00
CA PHE A 136 0.40 9.96 -11.49
C PHE A 136 0.95 10.57 -10.21
N GLN A 137 1.56 9.73 -9.39
CA GLN A 137 2.33 10.12 -8.22
C GLN A 137 3.76 9.67 -8.46
N LYS A 138 4.68 10.61 -8.50
CA LYS A 138 6.10 10.33 -8.62
C LYS A 138 6.69 10.26 -7.23
N PHE A 139 7.31 9.13 -6.92
CA PHE A 139 8.12 8.93 -5.74
C PHE A 139 9.57 8.99 -6.18
N GLU A 140 10.33 9.89 -5.59
CA GLU A 140 11.75 10.09 -5.87
C GLU A 140 12.53 9.83 -4.60
N CYS A 141 13.15 8.65 -4.53
CA CYS A 141 14.05 8.27 -3.46
C CYS A 141 15.44 8.32 -4.06
N GLN A 142 16.14 9.46 -3.95
CA GLN A 142 17.44 9.75 -4.58
C GLN A 142 18.58 8.88 -3.99
N ASP A 143 18.41 7.56 -4.00
CA ASP A 143 19.22 6.54 -3.30
C ASP A 143 19.29 6.71 -1.78
N GLN A 144 18.47 7.59 -1.20
CA GLN A 144 18.44 7.90 0.22
C GLN A 144 17.60 6.88 1.00
N TYR A 145 18.14 6.40 2.12
CA TYR A 145 17.43 5.50 3.04
C TYR A 145 16.50 6.23 4.02
N VAL A 146 16.53 7.57 4.04
CA VAL A 146 15.92 8.39 5.10
C VAL A 146 14.84 9.35 4.57
N GLY A 147 14.47 9.25 3.30
CA GLY A 147 13.39 10.06 2.74
C GLY A 147 13.37 10.13 1.23
N GLY A 148 12.36 10.84 0.71
CA GLY A 148 12.17 11.07 -0.71
C GLY A 148 11.15 12.17 -0.94
N PHE A 149 11.00 12.57 -2.19
CA PHE A 149 9.96 13.52 -2.60
C PHE A 149 8.77 12.79 -3.19
N VAL A 150 7.57 13.21 -2.82
CA VAL A 150 6.33 12.74 -3.42
C VAL A 150 5.69 13.90 -4.17
N ARG A 151 5.41 13.71 -5.46
CA ARG A 151 4.82 14.74 -6.32
C ARG A 151 3.63 14.19 -7.08
N ASN A 152 2.51 14.90 -7.05
CA ASN A 152 1.38 14.60 -7.93
C ASN A 152 1.63 15.23 -9.31
N VAL A 153 1.58 14.40 -10.34
CA VAL A 153 1.71 14.78 -11.75
C VAL A 153 0.34 14.61 -12.39
N VAL A 154 -0.37 15.74 -12.53
CA VAL A 154 -1.70 15.78 -13.15
C VAL A 154 -1.54 16.17 -14.61
N ARG A 155 -1.86 15.24 -15.51
CA ARG A 155 -1.97 15.55 -16.94
C ARG A 155 -3.37 16.06 -17.22
N TRP A 156 -3.47 17.24 -17.82
CA TRP A 156 -4.73 17.82 -18.25
C TRP A 156 -4.59 18.39 -19.66
N SER A 157 -5.72 18.54 -20.34
CA SER A 157 -5.78 19.09 -21.69
C SER A 157 -7.00 19.98 -21.85
N ILE A 158 -6.88 20.92 -22.79
CA ILE A 158 -7.99 21.70 -23.30
C ILE A 158 -8.20 21.22 -24.74
N PRO A 159 -9.41 20.76 -25.13
CA PRO A 159 -9.71 20.45 -26.51
C PRO A 159 -9.32 21.63 -27.41
N SER A 160 -8.81 21.37 -28.62
CA SER A 160 -8.51 22.44 -29.57
C SER A 160 -9.78 23.26 -29.80
N LEU A 161 -9.79 24.52 -29.37
CA LEU A 161 -10.96 25.41 -29.40
C LEU A 161 -11.27 25.96 -30.82
N LEU A 162 -10.62 25.45 -31.87
CA LEU A 162 -10.76 25.90 -33.25
C LEU A 162 -10.67 24.69 -34.19
N GLU A 163 -11.72 24.51 -35.00
CA GLU A 163 -11.70 23.80 -36.28
C GLU A 163 -11.62 24.85 -37.40
#